data_AF-A0A1N7NZF6-F1
#
_entry.id   AF-A0A1N7NZF6-F1
#
_cell.length_a   1.000
_cell.length_b   1.000
_cell.length_c   1.000
_cell.angle_alpha   90.00
_cell.angle_beta   90.00
_cell.angle_gamma   90.00
#
_symmetry.space_group_name_H-M   'P 1'
#
loop_
_entity.id
_entity.type
_entity.pdbx_description
1 polymer ?
#
loop_
_entity_poly.entity_id
_entity_poly.type
_entity_poly.pdbx_seq_one_letter_code
_entity_poly.pdbx_strand_id
1 'polypeptide(L)'
;MPYGYYQLVRFLAFAGFGYLAIDANKKNDGKMMFIFIALAILFQPFLKIALGRFIWNVVDVVVAGFLIISVIKNINNHEKK
;
A
#
# COMPACT_ATOMS: atom_id res chain seq x y z
N MET A 1 3.16 -20.97 -5.62
CA MET A 1 2.11 -20.53 -4.68
C MET A 1 0.91 -20.04 -5.48
N PRO A 2 -0.35 -20.33 -5.11
CA PRO A 2 -1.50 -20.11 -5.99
C PRO A 2 -1.70 -18.61 -6.23
N TYR A 3 -1.45 -18.17 -7.45
CA TYR A 3 -1.39 -16.75 -7.85
C TYR A 3 -2.71 -15.98 -7.65
N GLY A 4 -3.82 -16.67 -7.38
CA GLY A 4 -5.16 -16.08 -7.29
C GLY A 4 -5.38 -15.18 -6.07
N TYR A 5 -4.71 -15.42 -4.95
CA TYR A 5 -4.93 -14.64 -3.72
C TYR A 5 -4.49 -13.17 -3.87
N TYR A 6 -3.34 -12.92 -4.48
CA TYR A 6 -2.82 -11.56 -4.72
C TYR A 6 -3.65 -10.78 -5.74
N GLN A 7 -4.38 -11.48 -6.62
CA GLN A 7 -5.23 -10.85 -7.62
C GLN A 7 -6.52 -10.29 -6.98
N LEU A 8 -7.11 -11.02 -6.03
CA LEU A 8 -8.25 -10.55 -5.23
C LEU A 8 -7.89 -9.35 -4.36
N VAL A 9 -6.74 -9.41 -3.68
CA VAL A 9 -6.27 -8.31 -2.82
C VAL A 9 -6.04 -7.02 -3.64
N ARG A 10 -5.49 -7.12 -4.85
CA ARG A 10 -5.33 -5.95 -5.74
C ARG A 10 -6.67 -5.37 -6.19
N PHE A 11 -7.64 -6.22 -6.48
CA PHE A 11 -8.98 -5.79 -6.85
C PHE A 11 -9.67 -5.04 -5.69
N LEU A 12 -9.59 -5.60 -4.49
CA LEU A 12 -10.09 -4.97 -3.26
C LEU A 12 -9.36 -3.66 -2.94
N ALA A 13 -8.04 -3.63 -3.12
CA ALA A 13 -7.23 -2.42 -2.93
C ALA A 13 -7.60 -1.34 -3.94
N PHE A 14 -7.73 -1.67 -5.22
CA PHE A 14 -8.18 -0.72 -6.25
C PHE A 14 -9.57 -0.16 -5.93
N ALA A 15 -10.53 -1.02 -5.57
CA ALA A 15 -11.87 -0.59 -5.19
C ALA A 15 -11.86 0.29 -3.92
N GLY A 16 -11.07 -0.07 -2.92
CA GLY A 16 -10.92 0.67 -1.67
C GLY A 16 -10.25 2.03 -1.87
N PHE A 17 -9.16 2.09 -2.61
CA PHE A 17 -8.47 3.36 -2.91
C PHE A 17 -9.28 4.24 -3.87
N GLY A 18 -10.03 3.66 -4.81
CA GLY A 18 -11.00 4.39 -5.62
C GLY A 18 -12.10 5.03 -4.76
N TYR A 19 -12.63 4.30 -3.78
CA TYR A 19 -13.62 4.83 -2.84
C TYR A 19 -13.03 5.95 -1.95
N LEU A 20 -11.82 5.75 -1.42
CA LEU A 20 -11.12 6.76 -0.61
C LEU A 20 -10.75 8.00 -1.42
N ALA A 21 -10.42 7.88 -2.70
CA ALA A 21 -10.18 9.01 -3.59
C ALA A 21 -11.44 9.88 -3.75
N ILE A 22 -12.62 9.24 -3.86
CA ILE A 22 -13.91 9.95 -3.92
C ILE A 22 -14.22 10.64 -2.58
N ASP A 23 -13.98 9.96 -1.45
CA ASP A 23 -14.16 10.57 -0.12
C ASP A 23 -13.20 11.75 0.13
N ALA A 24 -11.94 11.61 -0.26
CA ALA A 24 -10.95 12.68 -0.18
C ALA A 24 -11.29 13.87 -1.08
N ASN A 25 -11.82 13.62 -2.28
CA ASN A 25 -12.32 14.67 -3.16
C ASN A 25 -13.51 15.42 -2.52
N LYS A 26 -14.44 14.70 -1.87
CA LYS A 26 -15.55 15.31 -1.12
C LYS A 26 -15.09 16.16 0.07
N LYS A 27 -13.96 15.80 0.69
CA LYS A 27 -13.33 16.58 1.77
C LYS A 27 -12.47 17.75 1.26
N ASN A 28 -12.46 17.99 -0.06
CA ASN A 28 -11.67 19.02 -0.73
C ASN A 28 -10.15 18.90 -0.45
N ASP A 29 -9.70 17.70 -0.13
CA ASP A 29 -8.34 17.42 0.30
C ASP A 29 -7.54 16.88 -0.90
N GLY A 30 -7.21 17.81 -1.81
CA GLY A 30 -6.61 17.50 -3.11
C GLY A 30 -5.30 16.70 -3.03
N LYS A 31 -4.53 16.85 -1.94
CA LYS A 31 -3.34 16.02 -1.68
C LYS A 31 -3.72 14.55 -1.47
N MET A 32 -4.70 14.29 -0.61
CA MET A 32 -5.12 12.93 -0.29
C MET A 32 -5.79 12.26 -1.49
N MET A 33 -6.58 13.00 -2.27
CA MET A 33 -7.14 12.53 -3.54
C MET A 33 -6.02 12.09 -4.50
N PHE A 34 -4.98 12.91 -4.69
CA PHE A 34 -3.87 12.58 -5.58
C PHE A 34 -3.10 11.34 -5.10
N ILE A 35 -2.90 11.21 -3.79
CA ILE A 35 -2.27 10.04 -3.16
C ILE A 35 -3.12 8.78 -3.41
N PHE A 36 -4.44 8.84 -3.21
CA PHE A 36 -5.32 7.68 -3.42
C PHE A 36 -5.47 7.29 -4.89
N ILE A 37 -5.46 8.26 -5.81
CA ILE A 37 -5.42 8.00 -7.25
C ILE A 37 -4.09 7.35 -7.64
N ALA A 38 -2.97 7.87 -7.15
CA ALA A 38 -1.65 7.26 -7.38
C ALA A 38 -1.58 5.84 -6.81
N LEU A 39 -2.18 5.58 -5.65
CA LEU A 39 -2.32 4.25 -5.06
C LEU A 39 -3.23 3.34 -5.90
N ALA A 40 -4.38 3.81 -6.39
CA ALA A 40 -5.23 3.03 -7.29
C ALA A 40 -4.50 2.66 -8.59
N ILE A 41 -3.71 3.58 -9.14
CA ILE A 41 -2.82 3.36 -10.30
C ILE A 41 -1.64 2.45 -9.93
N LEU A 42 -1.23 2.36 -8.67
CA LEU A 42 -0.20 1.44 -8.21
C LEU A 42 -0.75 0.01 -8.05
N PHE A 43 -1.99 -0.10 -7.58
CA PHE A 43 -2.70 -1.36 -7.33
C PHE A 43 -3.61 -1.77 -8.49
N GLN A 44 -3.19 -1.54 -9.74
CA GLN A 44 -4.03 -1.81 -10.91
C GLN A 44 -4.47 -3.28 -10.95
N PRO A 45 -5.77 -3.57 -11.15
CA PRO A 45 -6.28 -4.94 -11.23
C PRO A 45 -6.03 -5.61 -12.58
N PHE A 46 -5.68 -4.85 -13.63
CA PHE A 46 -5.67 -5.33 -15.02
C PHE A 46 -4.30 -5.77 -15.54
N LEU A 47 -3.20 -5.25 -14.99
CA LEU A 47 -1.87 -5.54 -15.50
C LEU A 47 -1.22 -6.67 -14.68
N LYS A 48 -1.10 -7.86 -15.28
CA LYS A 48 -0.08 -8.84 -14.89
C LYS A 48 1.28 -8.24 -15.20
N ILE A 49 1.75 -7.31 -14.38
CA ILE A 49 3.15 -6.92 -14.49
C ILE A 49 3.92 -8.08 -13.88
N ALA A 50 4.71 -8.76 -14.70
CA ALA A 50 5.93 -9.37 -14.23
C ALA A 50 6.84 -8.22 -13.77
N LEU A 51 6.48 -7.55 -12.66
CA LEU A 51 7.32 -6.56 -12.00
C LEU A 51 8.56 -7.37 -11.65
N GLY A 52 9.60 -7.26 -12.46
CA GLY A 52 10.82 -8.03 -12.29
C GLY A 52 11.31 -7.84 -10.86
N ARG A 53 12.09 -8.81 -10.36
CA ARG A 53 12.65 -8.86 -8.99
C ARG A 53 13.05 -7.51 -8.40
N PHE A 54 13.52 -6.57 -9.23
CA PHE A 54 13.82 -5.20 -8.86
C PHE A 54 12.70 -4.49 -8.07
N ILE A 55 11.47 -4.47 -8.57
CA ILE A 55 10.39 -3.72 -7.89
C ILE A 55 9.92 -4.47 -6.63
N TRP A 56 9.95 -5.80 -6.64
CA TRP A 56 9.71 -6.59 -5.43
C TRP A 56 10.78 -6.33 -4.37
N ASN A 57 12.05 -6.23 -4.73
CA ASN A 57 13.12 -5.87 -3.79
C ASN A 57 12.91 -4.47 -3.20
N VAL A 58 12.46 -3.50 -4.01
CA VAL A 58 12.14 -2.16 -3.49
C VAL A 58 11.02 -2.22 -2.47
N VAL A 59 9.94 -2.96 -2.77
CA VAL A 59 8.83 -3.15 -1.83
C VAL A 59 9.30 -3.88 -0.57
N ASP A 60 10.13 -4.92 -0.71
CA ASP A 60 10.64 -5.74 0.39
C ASP A 60 11.53 -4.91 1.34
N VAL A 61 12.41 -4.07 0.77
CA VAL A 61 13.25 -3.14 1.54
C VAL A 61 12.41 -2.11 2.29
N VAL A 62 11.37 -1.55 1.66
CA VAL A 62 10.47 -0.58 2.30
C VAL A 62 9.70 -1.23 3.46
N VAL A 63 9.18 -2.45 3.26
CA VAL A 63 8.46 -3.19 4.30
C VAL A 63 9.38 -3.60 5.44
N ALA A 64 10.61 -4.06 5.14
CA ALA A 64 11.61 -4.39 6.14
C ALA A 64 11.98 -3.16 7.00
N GLY A 65 12.19 -2.00 6.37
CA GLY A 65 12.44 -0.74 7.08
C GLY A 65 11.29 -0.34 8.00
N PHE A 66 10.03 -0.45 7.52
CA PHE A 66 8.85 -0.17 8.33
C PHE A 66 8.74 -1.11 9.54
N LEU A 67 8.98 -2.41 9.35
CA LEU A 67 8.96 -3.41 10.42
C LEU A 67 10.01 -3.11 11.49
N ILE A 68 11.25 -2.80 11.09
CA ILE A 68 12.33 -2.45 12.01
C ILE A 68 11.95 -1.22 12.85
N ILE A 69 11.44 -0.16 12.21
CA ILE A 69 11.00 1.04 12.92
C ILE A 69 9.83 0.73 13.87
N SER A 70 8.88 -0.09 13.45
CA SER A 70 7.74 -0.53 14.27
C SER A 70 8.21 -1.30 15.50
N VAL A 71 9.16 -2.22 15.33
CA VAL A 71 9.75 -3.00 16.43
C VAL A 71 10.50 -2.09 17.39
N ILE A 72 11.34 -1.17 16.89
CA ILE A 72 12.06 -0.21 17.74
C ILE A 72 11.09 0.69 18.52
N LYS A 73 10.02 1.16 17.86
CA LYS A 73 8.99 1.98 18.51
C LYS A 73 8.20 1.20 19.56
N ASN A 74 7.95 -0.08 19.31
CA ASN A 74 7.31 -0.98 20.26
C ASN A 74 8.21 -1.24 21.49
N ILE A 75 9.49 -1.51 21.26
CA ILE A 75 10.49 -1.67 22.34
C ILE A 75 10.59 -0.41 23.20
N ASN A 76 10.69 0.77 22.59
CA ASN A 76 10.75 2.05 23.32
C ASN A 76 9.47 2.36 24.11
N ASN A 77 8.31 1.84 23.67
CA ASN A 77 7.07 1.96 24.42
C ASN A 77 7.02 1.00 25.62
N HIS A 78 7.82 -0.06 25.63
CA HIS A 78 7.93 -1.00 26.74
C HIS A 78 8.89 -0.55 27.84
N GLU A 79 9.85 0.36 27.57
CA GLU A 79 10.70 0.96 28.61
C GLU A 79 10.06 2.16 29.33
N LYS A 80 8.93 2.69 28.84
CA LYS A 80 8.22 3.82 29.44
C LYS A 80 7.01 3.43 30.31
N LYS A 81 6.83 2.15 30.60
CA LYS A 81 5.74 1.63 31.44
C LYS A 81 6.30 0.97 32.68
#